data_AF-A0AB35ZC27-F1
#
_entry.id   AF-A0AB35ZC27-F1
#
_cell.length_a   1.000
_cell.length_b   1.000
_cell.length_c   1.000
_cell.angle_alpha   90.00
_cell.angle_beta   90.00
_cell.angle_gamma   90.00
#
_symmetry.space_group_name_H-M   'P 1'
#
loop_
_entity.id
_entity.type
_entity.pdbx_description
1 polymer ?
#
loop_
_entity_poly.entity_id
_entity_poly.type
_entity_poly.pdbx_seq_one_letter_code
_entity_poly.pdbx_strand_id
1 'polypeptide(L)'
;MVYLLVYSNAFGERQEVKDFFSSSPFVNSWRYDLPNSIYLASEAPASTLGDHIREKFPNARFILTEISGNREGWLPQDTWAFIHDNA
;
A
#
# COMPACT_ATOMS: atom_id res chain seq x y z
N MET A 1 -6.88 7.62 5.67
CA MET A 1 -7.41 6.73 4.61
C MET A 1 -6.47 5.55 4.48
N VAL A 2 -7.01 4.36 4.21
CA VAL A 2 -6.20 3.16 3.95
C VAL A 2 -6.36 2.76 2.50
N TYR A 3 -5.24 2.48 1.84
CA TYR A 3 -5.20 1.99 0.48
C TYR A 3 -4.70 0.55 0.43
N LEU A 4 -5.28 -0.24 -0.47
CA LEU A 4 -4.70 -1.50 -0.93
C LEU A 4 -3.89 -1.22 -2.19
N LEU A 5 -2.58 -1.42 -2.09
CA LEU A 5 -1.67 -1.48 -3.22
C LEU A 5 -1.47 -2.94 -3.62
N VAL A 6 -1.74 -3.29 -4.87
CA VAL A 6 -1.36 -4.57 -5.47
C VAL A 6 -0.39 -4.29 -6.61
N TYR A 7 0.73 -5.00 -6.66
CA TYR A 7 1.84 -4.66 -7.54
C TYR A 7 2.51 -5.86 -8.21
N SER A 8 3.07 -5.68 -9.40
CA SER A 8 3.75 -6.75 -10.13
C SER A 8 5.14 -7.04 -9.55
N ASN A 9 5.70 -8.20 -9.90
CA ASN A 9 7.07 -8.58 -9.50
C ASN A 9 8.16 -7.62 -10.02
N ALA A 10 7.83 -6.72 -10.95
CA ALA A 10 8.75 -5.71 -11.46
C ALA A 10 9.04 -4.58 -10.44
N PHE A 11 8.40 -4.58 -9.27
CA PHE A 11 8.76 -3.72 -8.14
C PHE A 11 10.10 -4.09 -7.51
N GLY A 12 10.65 -5.25 -7.84
CA GLY A 12 11.93 -5.72 -7.31
C GLY A 12 11.77 -6.54 -6.03
N GLU A 13 12.81 -6.51 -5.21
CA GLU A 13 12.85 -7.30 -3.98
C GLU A 13 11.95 -6.70 -2.91
N ARG A 14 11.37 -7.57 -2.07
CA ARG A 14 10.46 -7.17 -1.00
C ARG A 14 11.09 -6.12 -0.07
N GLN A 15 12.39 -6.23 0.22
CA GLN A 15 13.04 -5.29 1.12
C GLN A 15 13.13 -3.88 0.50
N GLU A 16 13.42 -3.76 -0.80
CA GLU A 16 13.42 -2.47 -1.49
C GLU A 16 12.04 -1.79 -1.43
N VAL A 17 10.98 -2.56 -1.64
CA VAL A 17 9.60 -2.04 -1.56
C VAL A 17 9.29 -1.53 -0.15
N LYS A 18 9.72 -2.26 0.89
CA LYS A 18 9.54 -1.85 2.29
C LYS A 18 10.33 -0.59 2.63
N ASP A 19 11.58 -0.49 2.16
CA ASP A 19 12.44 0.65 2.41
C ASP A 19 11.88 1.91 1.74
N PHE A 20 11.35 1.77 0.52
CA PHE A 20 10.65 2.85 -0.18
C PHE A 20 9.49 3.41 0.66
N PHE A 21 8.55 2.57 1.10
CA PHE A 21 7.40 3.04 1.88
C PHE A 21 7.76 3.54 3.28
N SER A 22 8.82 3.00 3.89
CA SER A 22 9.33 3.50 5.18
C SER A 22 9.96 4.90 5.07
N SER A 23 10.44 5.27 3.88
CA SER A 23 11.05 6.57 3.60
C SER A 23 10.08 7.58 2.95
N SER A 24 8.88 7.15 2.58
CA SER A 24 7.94 7.98 1.82
C SER A 24 7.29 9.03 2.72
N PRO A 25 7.32 10.32 2.34
CA PRO A 25 6.67 11.38 3.12
C PRO A 25 5.14 11.33 3.04
N PHE A 26 4.58 10.54 2.11
CA PHE A 26 3.14 10.44 1.88
C PHE A 26 2.50 9.26 2.63
N VAL A 27 3.30 8.36 3.22
CA VAL A 27 2.81 7.15 3.88
C VAL A 27 3.05 7.28 5.38
N ASN A 28 1.97 7.40 6.15
CA ASN A 28 2.03 7.53 7.61
C ASN A 28 2.46 6.20 8.25
N SER A 29 1.93 5.09 7.73
CA SER A 29 2.28 3.74 8.14
C SER A 29 1.86 2.74 7.07
N TRP A 30 2.42 1.54 7.12
CA TRP A 30 2.11 0.49 6.15
C TRP A 30 2.16 -0.89 6.79
N ARG A 31 1.45 -1.83 6.15
CA ARG A 31 1.41 -3.23 6.58
C ARG A 31 1.42 -4.16 5.39
N TYR A 32 1.94 -5.36 5.56
CA TYR A 32 1.96 -6.41 4.55
C TYR A 32 1.63 -7.76 5.19
N ASP A 33 0.70 -8.49 4.59
CA ASP A 33 0.37 -9.87 5.01
C ASP A 33 0.13 -10.78 3.80
N LEU A 34 0.14 -10.21 2.59
CA LEU A 34 -0.02 -10.92 1.33
C LEU A 34 1.18 -10.65 0.41
N PRO A 35 1.59 -11.62 -0.43
CA PRO A 35 2.56 -11.36 -1.49
C PRO A 35 2.06 -10.24 -2.40
N ASN A 36 3.00 -9.42 -2.90
CA ASN A 36 2.70 -8.42 -3.93
C ASN A 36 1.58 -7.44 -3.56
N SER A 37 1.32 -7.27 -2.27
CA SER A 37 0.27 -6.40 -1.76
C SER A 37 0.70 -5.72 -0.48
N ILE A 38 0.37 -4.44 -0.34
CA ILE A 38 0.67 -3.62 0.84
C ILE A 38 -0.55 -2.77 1.17
N TYR A 39 -0.85 -2.68 2.46
CA TYR A 39 -1.84 -1.75 3.01
C TYR A 39 -1.10 -0.46 3.40
N LEU A 40 -1.55 0.68 2.89
CA LEU A 40 -0.92 1.99 3.11
C LEU A 40 -1.89 2.91 3.84
N ALA A 41 -1.52 3.42 5.01
CA ALA A 41 -2.21 4.52 5.65
C ALA A 41 -1.61 5.84 5.15
N SER A 42 -2.46 6.71 4.62
CA SER A 42 -2.06 7.97 3.99
C SER A 42 -3.16 9.02 4.11
N GLU A 43 -2.75 10.28 4.23
CA GLU A 43 -3.61 11.46 4.03
C GLU A 43 -3.58 11.97 2.58
N ALA A 44 -2.57 11.58 1.80
CA ALA A 44 -2.48 11.91 0.39
C ALA A 44 -3.49 11.08 -0.44
N PRO A 45 -4.08 11.67 -1.50
CA PRO A 45 -5.00 10.97 -2.38
C PRO A 45 -4.28 9.90 -3.21
N ALA A 46 -5.05 8.92 -3.71
CA ALA A 46 -4.53 7.84 -4.54
C ALA A 46 -3.74 8.31 -5.77
N SER A 47 -4.10 9.46 -6.36
CA SER A 47 -3.37 10.04 -7.49
C SER A 47 -1.94 10.44 -7.11
N THR A 48 -1.76 11.15 -5.99
CA THR A 48 -0.45 11.57 -5.48
C THR A 48 0.41 10.37 -5.11
N LEU A 49 -0.17 9.38 -4.42
CA LEU A 49 0.54 8.13 -4.11
C LEU A 49 0.92 7.37 -5.37
N GLY A 50 0.02 7.28 -6.35
CA GLY A 50 0.26 6.61 -7.62
C GLY A 50 1.37 7.26 -8.44
N ASP A 51 1.40 8.59 -8.50
CA ASP A 51 2.48 9.34 -9.16
C ASP A 51 3.82 9.07 -8.47
N HIS A 52 3.86 9.14 -7.14
CA HIS A 52 5.06 8.87 -6.36
C HIS A 52 5.60 7.44 -6.54
N ILE A 53 4.70 6.44 -6.56
CA ILE A 53 5.06 5.04 -6.82
C ILE A 53 5.60 4.88 -8.25
N ARG A 54 4.97 5.53 -9.24
CA ARG A 54 5.37 5.46 -10.64
C ARG A 54 6.74 6.12 -10.89
N GLU A 55 7.07 7.20 -10.19
CA GLU A 55 8.40 7.82 -10.26
C GLU A 55 9.51 6.87 -9.81
N LYS A 56 9.28 6.11 -8.74
CA LYS A 56 10.25 5.12 -8.22
C LYS A 56 10.29 3.83 -9.05
N PHE A 57 9.14 3.36 -9.52
CA PHE A 57 9.00 2.09 -10.25
C PHE A 57 8.40 2.30 -11.66
N PRO A 58 9.10 3.02 -12.56
CA PRO A 58 8.53 3.49 -13.83
C PRO A 58 8.13 2.38 -14.80
N ASN A 59 8.75 1.20 -14.68
CA ASN A 59 8.50 0.06 -15.56
C ASN A 59 7.57 -0.99 -14.92
N ALA A 60 7.09 -0.74 -13.70
CA ALA A 60 6.27 -1.69 -12.97
C ALA A 60 4.77 -1.41 -13.15
N ARG A 61 3.94 -2.40 -12.81
CA ARG A 61 2.48 -2.32 -12.90
C ARG A 61 1.91 -2.44 -11.50
N PHE A 62 0.91 -1.63 -11.18
CA PHE A 62 0.20 -1.71 -9.92
C PHE A 62 -1.23 -1.18 -10.06
N ILE A 63 -2.06 -1.52 -9.08
CA ILE A 63 -3.32 -0.86 -8.80
C ILE A 63 -3.29 -0.39 -7.35
N LEU A 64 -3.79 0.82 -7.12
CA LEU A 64 -3.97 1.41 -5.81
C LEU A 64 -5.43 1.80 -5.66
N THR A 65 -6.08 1.32 -4.61
CA THR A 65 -7.49 1.62 -4.35
C THR A 65 -7.71 1.90 -2.88
N GLU A 66 -8.56 2.88 -2.59
CA GLU A 66 -8.96 3.18 -1.22
C GLU A 66 -9.88 2.08 -0.70
N ILE A 67 -9.61 1.62 0.52
CA ILE A 67 -10.38 0.57 1.17
C ILE A 67 -11.66 1.19 1.74
N SER A 68 -12.77 1.03 1.02
CA SER A 68 -14.10 1.49 1.44
C SER A 68 -14.71 0.63 2.57
N GLY A 69 -15.90 0.99 3.04
CA GLY A 69 -16.62 0.25 4.09
C GLY A 69 -17.11 -1.15 3.69
N ASN A 70 -17.27 -1.43 2.39
CA ASN A 70 -17.64 -2.76 1.91
C ASN A 70 -16.37 -3.56 1.59
N ARG A 71 -15.90 -4.34 2.56
CA ARG A 71 -14.65 -5.10 2.50
C ARG A 71 -14.76 -6.38 3.31
N GLU A 72 -14.17 -7.45 2.81
CA GLU A 72 -14.14 -8.75 3.47
C GLU A 72 -12.87 -9.51 3.05
N GLY A 73 -12.45 -10.48 3.86
CA GLY A 73 -11.29 -11.31 3.58
C GLY A 73 -10.81 -12.08 4.81
N TRP A 74 -9.85 -12.98 4.57
CA TRP A 74 -9.21 -13.75 5.64
C TRP A 74 -7.80 -13.25 5.88
N LEU A 75 -7.69 -12.23 6.72
CA LEU A 75 -6.44 -11.59 7.11
C LEU A 75 -6.21 -11.73 8.62
N PRO A 76 -4.96 -11.63 9.09
CA PRO A 76 -4.68 -11.54 10.52
C PRO A 76 -5.45 -10.40 11.19
N GLN A 77 -5.78 -10.59 12.47
CA GLN A 77 -6.53 -9.61 13.26
C GLN A 77 -5.87 -8.23 13.25
N ASP A 78 -4.55 -8.18 13.42
CA ASP A 78 -3.82 -6.91 13.46
C ASP A 78 -3.81 -6.19 12.10
N THR A 79 -4.01 -6.91 10.99
CA THR A 79 -4.18 -6.33 9.65
C THR A 79 -5.54 -5.66 9.54
N TRP A 80 -6.57 -6.33 10.04
CA TRP A 80 -7.89 -5.71 10.15
C TRP A 80 -7.85 -4.50 11.06
N ALA A 81 -7.21 -4.58 12.23
CA ALA A 81 -7.04 -3.45 13.13
C ALA A 81 -6.35 -2.27 12.41
N PHE A 82 -5.25 -2.52 11.70
CA PHE A 82 -4.58 -1.50 10.88
C PHE A 82 -5.53 -0.84 9.88
N ILE A 83 -6.33 -1.63 9.16
CA ILE A 83 -7.30 -1.14 8.18
C ILE A 83 -8.40 -0.33 8.86
N HIS A 84 -8.88 -0.73 10.04
CA HIS A 84 -9.95 -0.05 10.76
C HIS A 84 -9.49 1.24 11.45
N ASP A 85 -8.32 1.22 12.08
CA ASP A 85 -7.83 2.34 12.90
C ASP A 85 -7.33 3.51 12.05
N ASN A 86 -7.02 3.27 10.77
CA ASN A 86 -6.49 4.27 9.83
C ASN A 86 -7.48 4.61 8.69
N ALA A 87 -8.65 3.95 8.63
CA ALA A 87 -9.68 4.20 7.61
C ALA A 87 -10.53 5.42 7.95
#